data_AF-A0A8T5SNJ0-F1
#
_entry.id   AF-A0A8T5SNJ0-F1
#
_cell.length_a   1.000
_cell.length_b   1.000
_cell.length_c   1.000
_cell.angle_alpha   90.00
_cell.angle_beta   90.00
_cell.angle_gamma   90.00
#
_symmetry.space_group_name_H-M   'P 1'
#
loop_
_entity.id
_entity.type
_entity.pdbx_description
1 polymer ?
#
loop_
_entity_poly.entity_id
_entity_poly.type
_entity_poly.pdbx_seq_one_letter_code
_entity_poly.pdbx_strand_id
1 'polypeptide(L)'
;MAPSEIDDESVPRYKRGYEWFSHLANADLSRKPWRRLGFFSFYDAPFAESDLLYLSPKQVMLTMARMVKDKETGLVFVVDAMEKDEMGLSTRAGFDQFMEIFDGLFPDSSKFYFGPKESDRQWLHEYSSLRIPLNWLVKRPNVFAEVLSDASPVGERVGPGDASFEDYAGMIEVLVEKLGPPSLTEEVMGKIRSTEASDYAGEAVGMMTVFISPATAVSRGVRYLGKFMSLVKDRRKQEVKDVYLEWTDRVKRGYSEEKLKRFFDESPEFNSGLVEAVASFKPVLIILETRGTLYDLFLPLVLQHLVEEIGYIPPHRRPKKKPEEEKKGKKDEEWESDALSYESVETIEEGDLPPVTDQLIQSVIGQEEAFTGSELDISEDEFEGKPKTVLFLDAATHLSKFSQSFRFALNIPEKYPNMSVAASFFTDREKINQALQEGVLEYMKERALIFDLHPALFDMATARMPVSKKAWLNGRLQEMEKIRSEGEVAFLEFSSMDETKWTLRVVEKPEIEALAKIRSWFRRGN
;
A
#
# COMPACT_ATOMS: atom_id res chain seq x y z
N MET A 1 16.94 -11.88 -46.96
CA MET A 1 16.44 -13.01 -46.15
C MET A 1 15.08 -12.58 -45.64
N ALA A 2 14.03 -13.35 -45.88
CA ALA A 2 12.74 -13.07 -45.25
C ALA A 2 12.89 -13.32 -43.73
N PRO A 3 12.23 -12.52 -42.87
CA PRO A 3 12.11 -12.90 -41.47
C PRO A 3 11.32 -14.22 -41.45
N SER A 4 11.89 -15.27 -40.88
CA SER A 4 11.15 -16.48 -40.59
C SER A 4 9.97 -16.11 -39.70
N GLU A 5 8.76 -16.55 -40.07
CA GLU A 5 7.61 -16.54 -39.18
C GLU A 5 8.04 -17.24 -37.89
N ILE A 6 8.19 -16.46 -36.81
CA ILE A 6 8.32 -17.00 -35.47
C ILE A 6 6.92 -17.52 -35.19
N ASP A 7 6.80 -18.85 -35.18
CA ASP A 7 5.55 -19.55 -34.92
C ASP A 7 4.91 -18.96 -33.65
N ASP A 8 3.77 -18.27 -33.78
CA ASP A 8 3.18 -17.48 -32.69
C ASP A 8 2.75 -18.38 -31.51
N GLU A 9 2.57 -19.68 -31.76
CA GLU A 9 2.31 -20.70 -30.75
C GLU A 9 3.54 -21.02 -29.88
N SER A 10 4.76 -20.72 -30.35
CA SER A 10 6.02 -20.95 -29.60
C SER A 10 6.27 -19.94 -28.48
N VAL A 11 5.53 -18.83 -28.43
CA VAL A 11 5.71 -17.77 -27.43
C VAL A 11 4.78 -18.00 -26.23
N PRO A 12 5.30 -18.09 -24.99
CA PRO A 12 4.48 -18.26 -23.78
C PRO A 12 3.37 -17.20 -23.67
N ARG A 13 2.16 -17.60 -23.25
CA ARG A 13 1.00 -16.70 -23.11
C ARG A 13 1.24 -15.49 -22.20
N TYR A 14 2.12 -15.63 -21.20
CA TYR A 14 2.60 -14.53 -20.37
C TYR A 14 3.38 -13.48 -21.18
N LYS A 15 4.33 -13.93 -22.01
CA LYS A 15 5.11 -13.05 -22.87
C LYS A 15 4.24 -12.41 -23.96
N ARG A 16 3.29 -13.15 -24.54
CA ARG A 16 2.29 -12.60 -25.47
C ARG A 16 1.44 -11.49 -24.82
N GLY A 17 0.91 -11.70 -23.61
CA GLY A 17 0.15 -10.68 -22.89
C GLY A 17 0.95 -9.41 -22.60
N TYR A 18 2.24 -9.52 -22.27
CA TYR A 18 3.13 -8.36 -22.15
C TYR A 18 3.33 -7.64 -23.49
N GLU A 19 3.60 -8.36 -24.58
CA GLU A 19 3.80 -7.78 -25.92
C GLU A 19 2.55 -7.07 -26.43
N TRP A 20 1.36 -7.67 -26.25
CA TRP A 20 0.09 -7.11 -26.74
C TRP A 20 -0.30 -5.87 -25.92
N PHE A 21 -0.22 -5.93 -24.59
CA PHE A 21 -0.48 -4.77 -23.74
C PHE A 21 0.55 -3.65 -24.00
N SER A 22 1.82 -3.99 -24.25
CA SER A 22 2.85 -3.00 -24.61
C SER A 22 2.57 -2.28 -25.93
N HIS A 23 1.94 -2.93 -26.90
CA HIS A 23 1.52 -2.27 -28.14
C HIS A 23 0.43 -1.22 -27.89
N LEU A 24 -0.66 -1.65 -27.25
CA LEU A 24 -1.78 -0.78 -26.85
C LEU A 24 -1.29 0.40 -26.00
N ALA A 25 -0.43 0.15 -25.02
CA ALA A 25 0.07 1.17 -24.13
C ALA A 25 0.97 2.20 -24.83
N ASN A 26 1.79 1.79 -25.79
CA ASN A 26 2.56 2.71 -26.65
C ASN A 26 1.64 3.60 -27.50
N ALA A 27 0.60 3.02 -28.11
CA ALA A 27 -0.32 3.72 -29.00
C ALA A 27 -1.19 4.74 -28.24
N ASP A 28 -1.84 4.31 -27.16
CA ASP A 28 -2.95 5.03 -26.54
C ASP A 28 -2.65 5.61 -25.14
N LEU A 29 -1.73 5.01 -24.39
CA LEU A 29 -1.53 5.31 -22.96
C LEU A 29 -0.29 6.16 -22.67
N SER A 30 0.62 6.29 -23.64
CA SER A 30 2.00 6.81 -23.50
C SER A 30 2.15 8.31 -23.26
N ARG A 31 1.08 9.10 -23.41
CA ARG A 31 1.14 10.57 -23.35
C ARG A 31 0.36 11.20 -22.19
N LYS A 32 -0.32 10.40 -21.38
CA LYS A 32 -1.17 10.91 -20.30
C LYS A 32 -0.35 11.00 -19.01
N PRO A 33 -0.13 12.19 -18.42
CA PRO A 33 0.57 12.35 -17.16
C PRO A 33 -0.27 11.79 -16.00
N TRP A 34 0.40 11.40 -14.91
CA TRP A 34 -0.22 10.91 -13.69
C TRP A 34 0.72 11.06 -12.49
N ARG A 35 0.18 11.43 -11.32
CA ARG A 35 0.87 11.30 -10.03
C ARG A 35 0.41 10.03 -9.32
N ARG A 36 -0.86 9.65 -9.52
CA ARG A 36 -1.44 8.35 -9.17
C ARG A 36 -1.90 7.56 -10.39
N LEU A 37 -1.62 6.26 -10.39
CA LEU A 37 -2.17 5.31 -11.36
C LEU A 37 -2.69 4.06 -10.65
N GLY A 38 -4.01 3.88 -10.63
CA GLY A 38 -4.63 2.67 -10.08
C GLY A 38 -4.71 1.55 -11.13
N PHE A 39 -4.31 0.33 -10.78
CA PHE A 39 -4.61 -0.88 -11.55
C PHE A 39 -5.65 -1.70 -10.77
N PHE A 40 -6.92 -1.61 -11.16
CA PHE A 40 -7.99 -2.36 -10.53
C PHE A 40 -8.19 -3.66 -11.31
N SER A 41 -7.72 -4.74 -10.69
CA SER A 41 -7.67 -6.09 -11.26
C SER A 41 -8.83 -6.95 -10.80
N PHE A 42 -9.10 -8.00 -11.60
CA PHE A 42 -10.35 -8.75 -11.61
C PHE A 42 -10.79 -9.24 -10.24
N TYR A 43 -12.12 -9.25 -10.07
CA TYR A 43 -12.82 -9.56 -8.84
C TYR A 43 -12.73 -11.07 -8.50
N ASP A 44 -12.62 -11.94 -9.51
CA ASP A 44 -12.47 -13.39 -9.34
C ASP A 44 -10.99 -13.87 -9.36
N ALA A 45 -10.07 -13.15 -10.00
CA ALA A 45 -8.68 -13.58 -10.20
C ALA A 45 -7.69 -12.40 -10.27
N PRO A 46 -6.42 -12.56 -9.86
CA PRO A 46 -5.43 -11.47 -9.89
C PRO A 46 -4.92 -11.07 -11.30
N PHE A 47 -5.47 -11.65 -12.38
CA PHE A 47 -5.02 -11.48 -13.76
C PHE A 47 -6.17 -11.69 -14.76
N ALA A 48 -5.94 -11.25 -15.99
CA ALA A 48 -6.75 -11.64 -17.15
C ALA A 48 -6.15 -12.91 -17.75
N GLU A 49 -6.96 -13.90 -18.11
CA GLU A 49 -6.52 -15.00 -18.96
C GLU A 49 -7.53 -15.33 -20.06
N SER A 50 -6.97 -15.85 -21.15
CA SER A 50 -7.66 -16.60 -22.18
C SER A 50 -6.72 -17.69 -22.71
N ASP A 51 -7.20 -18.52 -23.64
CA ASP A 51 -6.35 -19.51 -24.34
C ASP A 51 -5.14 -18.86 -25.05
N LEU A 52 -5.24 -17.57 -25.40
CA LEU A 52 -4.23 -16.85 -26.17
C LEU A 52 -3.31 -15.96 -25.32
N LEU A 53 -3.79 -15.39 -24.22
CA LEU A 53 -3.02 -14.39 -23.48
C LEU A 53 -3.20 -14.49 -21.96
N TYR A 54 -2.19 -14.05 -21.23
CA TYR A 54 -2.22 -13.90 -19.78
C TYR A 54 -1.70 -12.51 -19.43
N LEU A 55 -2.50 -11.70 -18.72
CA LEU A 55 -2.18 -10.31 -18.37
C LEU A 55 -2.43 -10.04 -16.88
N SER A 56 -1.33 -10.04 -16.12
CA SER A 56 -1.27 -9.65 -14.71
C SER A 56 -0.96 -8.14 -14.53
N PRO A 57 -1.30 -7.56 -13.37
CA PRO A 57 -0.88 -6.20 -13.00
C PRO A 57 0.64 -6.01 -13.06
N LYS A 58 1.43 -7.06 -12.83
CA LYS A 58 2.90 -7.01 -12.94
C LYS A 58 3.35 -6.68 -14.36
N GLN A 59 2.80 -7.34 -15.38
CA GLN A 59 3.12 -7.02 -16.79
C GLN A 59 2.67 -5.60 -17.18
N VAL A 60 1.52 -5.15 -16.66
CA VAL A 60 1.04 -3.78 -16.81
C VAL A 60 2.03 -2.78 -16.17
N MET A 61 2.49 -3.05 -14.95
CA MET A 61 3.51 -2.25 -14.26
C MET A 61 4.83 -2.18 -15.04
N LEU A 62 5.35 -3.31 -15.54
CA LEU A 62 6.58 -3.32 -16.35
C LEU A 62 6.43 -2.47 -17.62
N THR A 63 5.27 -2.54 -18.27
CA THR A 63 4.95 -1.74 -19.45
C THR A 63 4.91 -0.24 -19.12
N MET A 64 4.14 0.15 -18.11
CA MET A 64 4.01 1.55 -17.69
C MET A 64 5.34 2.13 -17.17
N ALA A 65 6.12 1.33 -16.44
CA ALA A 65 7.46 1.68 -15.99
C ALA A 65 8.42 1.89 -17.17
N ARG A 66 8.38 1.02 -18.18
CA ARG A 66 9.17 1.19 -19.40
C ARG A 66 8.81 2.47 -20.15
N MET A 67 7.54 2.88 -20.13
CA MET A 67 7.06 4.10 -20.80
C MET A 67 7.45 5.39 -20.06
N VAL A 68 7.51 5.37 -18.72
CA VAL A 68 7.91 6.53 -17.88
C VAL A 68 9.42 6.60 -17.59
N LYS A 69 10.20 5.61 -18.05
CA LYS A 69 11.65 5.55 -17.81
C LYS A 69 12.43 6.51 -18.70
N ASP A 70 12.66 7.71 -18.18
CA ASP A 70 13.67 8.64 -18.66
C ASP A 70 15.03 8.43 -17.97
N LYS A 71 16.07 9.11 -18.45
CA LYS A 71 17.43 9.03 -17.88
C LYS A 71 17.44 9.33 -16.37
N GLU A 72 16.71 10.37 -15.96
CA GLU A 72 16.69 10.93 -14.61
C GLU A 72 15.50 10.45 -13.75
N THR A 73 14.73 9.47 -14.23
CA THR A 73 13.61 8.89 -13.48
C THR A 73 14.05 7.62 -12.75
N GLY A 74 14.06 7.65 -11.42
CA GLY A 74 14.18 6.45 -10.59
C GLY A 74 12.93 5.58 -10.68
N LEU A 75 13.10 4.26 -10.72
CA LEU A 75 11.99 3.30 -10.68
C LEU A 75 12.18 2.38 -9.49
N VAL A 76 11.14 2.22 -8.67
CA VAL A 76 11.13 1.26 -7.56
C VAL A 76 9.91 0.36 -7.71
N PHE A 77 10.12 -0.93 -7.79
CA PHE A 77 9.08 -1.96 -7.81
C PHE A 77 9.07 -2.69 -6.49
N VAL A 78 7.91 -2.80 -5.88
CA VAL A 78 7.64 -3.60 -4.68
C VAL A 78 6.65 -4.68 -5.10
N VAL A 79 7.13 -5.91 -5.28
CA VAL A 79 6.35 -7.03 -5.85
C VAL A 79 6.02 -8.08 -4.79
N ASP A 80 4.78 -8.58 -4.77
CA ASP A 80 4.37 -9.65 -3.88
C ASP A 80 4.76 -11.01 -4.47
N ALA A 81 5.67 -11.72 -3.79
CA ALA A 81 6.14 -13.03 -4.20
C ALA A 81 5.19 -14.18 -3.83
N MET A 82 4.09 -13.90 -3.12
CA MET A 82 3.22 -14.93 -2.54
C MET A 82 1.99 -15.27 -3.39
N GLU A 83 1.86 -14.72 -4.60
CA GLU A 83 0.79 -15.01 -5.57
C GLU A 83 0.86 -16.46 -6.06
N LYS A 84 -0.23 -17.22 -5.90
CA LYS A 84 -0.24 -18.70 -5.97
C LYS A 84 -0.67 -19.30 -7.31
N ASP A 85 -1.17 -18.47 -8.22
CA ASP A 85 -1.72 -18.90 -9.50
C ASP A 85 -0.61 -19.30 -10.49
N GLU A 86 -0.98 -19.85 -11.65
CA GLU A 86 -0.06 -20.55 -12.58
C GLU A 86 1.23 -19.74 -12.87
N MET A 87 1.08 -18.44 -13.15
CA MET A 87 2.18 -17.51 -13.46
C MET A 87 2.50 -16.55 -12.30
N GLY A 88 2.01 -16.82 -11.10
CA GLY A 88 2.33 -16.06 -9.90
C GLY A 88 3.78 -16.26 -9.46
N LEU A 89 4.37 -15.25 -8.83
CA LEU A 89 5.78 -15.25 -8.42
C LEU A 89 6.12 -16.30 -7.34
N SER A 90 5.12 -16.94 -6.73
CA SER A 90 5.33 -18.02 -5.77
C SER A 90 5.63 -19.37 -6.41
N THR A 91 5.54 -19.47 -7.75
CA THR A 91 6.01 -20.61 -8.55
C THR A 91 7.33 -20.25 -9.25
N ARG A 92 8.25 -21.21 -9.41
CA ARG A 92 9.51 -20.98 -10.12
C ARG A 92 9.28 -20.56 -11.58
N ALA A 93 8.31 -21.17 -12.26
CA ALA A 93 8.00 -20.88 -13.67
C ALA A 93 7.37 -19.49 -13.89
N GLY A 94 6.51 -19.03 -12.97
CA GLY A 94 5.98 -17.66 -13.00
C GLY A 94 7.06 -16.63 -12.68
N PHE A 95 7.90 -16.93 -11.67
CA PHE A 95 9.05 -16.10 -11.33
C PHE A 95 10.04 -15.95 -12.49
N ASP A 96 10.47 -17.05 -13.12
CA ASP A 96 11.44 -17.02 -14.22
C ASP A 96 10.91 -16.24 -15.44
N GLN A 97 9.62 -16.36 -15.77
CA GLN A 97 9.00 -15.57 -16.85
C GLN A 97 8.89 -14.08 -16.51
N PHE A 98 8.58 -13.73 -15.26
CA PHE A 98 8.61 -12.33 -14.82
C PHE A 98 10.03 -11.77 -14.90
N MET A 99 11.04 -12.52 -14.43
CA MET A 99 12.45 -12.10 -14.46
C MET A 99 12.99 -11.98 -15.88
N GLU A 100 12.62 -12.87 -16.81
CA GLU A 100 12.98 -12.74 -18.24
C GLU A 100 12.53 -11.39 -18.81
N ILE A 101 11.31 -10.96 -18.48
CA ILE A 101 10.79 -9.67 -18.93
C ILE A 101 11.43 -8.51 -18.16
N PHE A 102 11.60 -8.63 -16.85
CA PHE A 102 12.18 -7.58 -16.01
C PHE A 102 13.64 -7.30 -16.39
N ASP A 103 14.49 -8.32 -16.46
CA ASP A 103 15.91 -8.20 -16.79
C ASP A 103 16.12 -7.79 -18.26
N GLY A 104 15.25 -8.26 -19.16
CA GLY A 104 15.25 -7.83 -20.55
C GLY A 104 14.91 -6.34 -20.75
N LEU A 105 14.13 -5.74 -19.85
CA LEU A 105 13.82 -4.30 -19.88
C LEU A 105 14.80 -3.47 -19.07
N PHE A 106 15.35 -4.05 -18.00
CA PHE A 106 16.12 -3.36 -16.95
C PHE A 106 17.35 -4.18 -16.54
N PRO A 107 18.36 -4.35 -17.43
CA PRO A 107 19.53 -5.20 -17.17
C PRO A 107 20.37 -4.70 -15.98
N ASP A 108 20.57 -3.38 -15.86
CA ASP A 108 21.31 -2.73 -14.77
C ASP A 108 20.52 -2.62 -13.45
N SER A 109 19.42 -3.37 -13.30
CA SER A 109 18.54 -3.28 -12.14
C SER A 109 19.15 -3.85 -10.86
N SER A 110 18.90 -3.17 -9.75
CA SER A 110 19.29 -3.63 -8.40
C SER A 110 18.14 -4.43 -7.78
N LYS A 111 18.44 -5.59 -7.19
CA LYS A 111 17.43 -6.57 -6.77
C LYS A 111 17.62 -6.95 -5.30
N PHE A 112 16.53 -6.86 -4.55
CA PHE A 112 16.48 -7.07 -3.12
C PHE A 112 15.32 -8.00 -2.74
N TYR A 113 15.51 -8.76 -1.67
CA TYR A 113 14.50 -9.63 -1.07
C TYR A 113 14.17 -9.14 0.34
N PHE A 114 12.89 -9.13 0.71
CA PHE A 114 12.41 -8.80 2.04
C PHE A 114 11.45 -9.89 2.54
N GLY A 115 11.90 -10.68 3.50
CA GLY A 115 11.20 -11.87 3.97
C GLY A 115 12.05 -12.72 4.92
N PRO A 116 11.53 -13.84 5.43
CA PRO A 116 12.19 -14.62 6.47
C PRO A 116 13.33 -15.54 5.97
N LYS A 117 13.42 -15.83 4.66
CA LYS A 117 14.28 -16.89 4.07
C LYS A 117 14.10 -18.27 4.72
N GLU A 118 12.85 -18.65 5.01
CA GLU A 118 12.48 -19.94 5.65
C GLU A 118 11.64 -20.87 4.75
N SER A 119 11.21 -20.39 3.57
CA SER A 119 10.40 -21.17 2.63
C SER A 119 11.23 -22.13 1.78
N ASP A 120 10.54 -23.01 1.06
CA ASP A 120 11.07 -23.84 -0.01
C ASP A 120 11.44 -23.05 -1.28
N ARG A 121 11.08 -21.76 -1.35
CA ARG A 121 11.30 -20.88 -2.51
C ARG A 121 12.72 -20.31 -2.59
N GLN A 122 13.70 -21.20 -2.62
CA GLN A 122 15.13 -20.86 -2.61
C GLN A 122 15.52 -19.83 -3.70
N TRP A 123 14.81 -19.82 -4.84
CA TRP A 123 15.02 -18.87 -5.94
C TRP A 123 14.72 -17.41 -5.58
N LEU A 124 13.85 -17.15 -4.60
CA LEU A 124 13.62 -15.81 -4.06
C LEU A 124 14.76 -15.40 -3.12
N HIS A 125 15.47 -16.36 -2.52
CA HIS A 125 16.45 -16.14 -1.47
C HIS A 125 17.86 -15.86 -2.00
N GLU A 126 18.08 -16.05 -3.31
CA GLU A 126 19.32 -15.74 -4.03
C GLU A 126 19.68 -14.24 -3.95
N TYR A 127 18.69 -13.35 -3.80
CA TYR A 127 18.90 -11.90 -3.75
C TYR A 127 19.35 -11.37 -2.39
N SER A 128 20.00 -10.21 -2.42
CA SER A 128 20.44 -9.49 -1.22
C SER A 128 19.25 -9.17 -0.29
N SER A 129 19.41 -9.39 1.01
CA SER A 129 18.35 -9.10 1.98
C SER A 129 18.26 -7.59 2.24
N LEU A 130 17.11 -6.99 1.94
CA LEU A 130 16.76 -5.68 2.43
C LEU A 130 16.48 -5.76 3.94
N ARG A 131 17.02 -4.81 4.70
CA ARG A 131 16.73 -4.64 6.13
C ARG A 131 16.39 -3.18 6.41
N ILE A 132 15.68 -2.97 7.51
CA ILE A 132 15.35 -1.65 8.06
C ILE A 132 16.36 -1.35 9.18
N PRO A 133 17.01 -0.18 9.22
CA PRO A 133 17.87 0.17 10.34
C PRO A 133 17.08 0.17 11.65
N LEU A 134 17.49 -0.60 12.66
CA LEU A 134 16.83 -0.66 13.96
C LEU A 134 16.81 0.74 14.59
N ASN A 135 17.94 1.45 14.48
CA ASN A 135 18.12 2.86 14.86
C ASN A 135 17.17 3.85 14.16
N TRP A 136 16.60 3.53 12.99
CA TRP A 136 15.58 4.36 12.34
C TRP A 136 14.22 4.20 13.03
N LEU A 137 13.88 2.97 13.45
CA LEU A 137 12.63 2.62 14.13
C LEU A 137 12.61 3.09 15.59
N VAL A 138 13.72 2.92 16.33
CA VAL A 138 13.93 3.46 17.69
C VAL A 138 13.68 4.97 17.75
N LYS A 139 14.12 5.71 16.72
CA LYS A 139 13.90 7.17 16.62
C LYS A 139 12.49 7.56 16.19
N ARG A 140 11.63 6.60 15.84
CA ARG A 140 10.27 6.80 15.31
C ARG A 140 9.26 5.84 15.96
N PRO A 141 9.10 5.87 17.29
CA PRO A 141 8.14 5.00 17.97
C PRO A 141 6.69 5.21 17.49
N ASN A 142 6.35 6.41 17.00
CA ASN A 142 5.06 6.68 16.35
C ASN A 142 4.77 5.72 15.20
N VAL A 143 5.74 5.50 14.30
CA VAL A 143 5.59 4.64 13.13
C VAL A 143 5.35 3.18 13.54
N PHE A 144 6.06 2.73 14.58
CA PHE A 144 5.84 1.38 15.12
C PHE A 144 4.49 1.27 15.83
N ALA A 145 4.08 2.28 16.58
CA ALA A 145 2.78 2.34 17.27
C ALA A 145 1.59 2.27 16.31
N GLU A 146 1.63 2.98 15.17
CA GLU A 146 0.61 2.90 14.11
C GLU A 146 0.47 1.46 13.60
N VAL A 147 1.60 0.83 13.25
CA VAL A 147 1.67 -0.54 12.73
C VAL A 147 1.22 -1.58 13.76
N LEU A 148 1.63 -1.45 15.03
CA LEU A 148 1.19 -2.32 16.12
C LEU A 148 -0.29 -2.15 16.44
N SER A 149 -0.83 -0.93 16.33
CA SER A 149 -2.27 -0.67 16.51
C SER A 149 -3.11 -1.37 15.44
N ASP A 150 -2.69 -1.26 14.17
CA ASP A 150 -3.33 -1.95 13.05
C ASP A 150 -3.17 -3.48 13.13
N ALA A 151 -2.04 -3.97 13.66
CA ALA A 151 -1.77 -5.40 13.84
C ALA A 151 -2.34 -6.01 15.15
N SER A 152 -2.87 -5.18 16.06
CA SER A 152 -3.31 -5.60 17.39
C SER A 152 -4.47 -6.61 17.31
N PRO A 153 -4.35 -7.81 17.92
CA PRO A 153 -5.40 -8.83 17.90
C PRO A 153 -6.76 -8.40 18.49
N VAL A 154 -6.76 -7.37 19.35
CA VAL A 154 -7.95 -6.78 19.99
C VAL A 154 -8.32 -5.38 19.49
N GLY A 155 -7.64 -4.86 18.46
CA GLY A 155 -7.82 -3.48 18.00
C GLY A 155 -7.50 -2.42 19.06
N GLU A 156 -6.43 -2.63 19.85
CA GLU A 156 -5.89 -1.62 20.74
C GLU A 156 -5.23 -0.48 19.94
N ARG A 157 -5.31 0.74 20.46
CA ARG A 157 -4.49 1.85 19.98
C ARG A 157 -3.24 1.90 20.84
N VAL A 158 -2.12 1.44 20.29
CA VAL A 158 -0.80 1.47 20.93
C VAL A 158 -0.29 2.92 20.89
N GLY A 159 0.18 3.44 22.02
CA GLY A 159 0.80 4.76 22.08
C GLY A 159 2.29 4.71 21.68
N PRO A 160 2.91 5.85 21.31
CA PRO A 160 4.35 5.90 21.05
C PRO A 160 5.21 5.51 22.26
N GLY A 161 4.75 5.75 23.49
CA GLY A 161 5.44 5.27 24.69
C GLY A 161 5.45 3.74 24.76
N ASP A 162 4.30 3.12 24.51
CA ASP A 162 4.11 1.65 24.57
C ASP A 162 4.76 0.91 23.38
N ALA A 163 5.18 1.64 22.34
CA ALA A 163 5.94 1.14 21.20
C ALA A 163 7.43 1.55 21.22
N SER A 164 7.89 2.18 22.31
CA SER A 164 9.30 2.57 22.44
C SER A 164 10.17 1.42 22.95
N PHE A 165 11.37 1.30 22.39
CA PHE A 165 12.38 0.30 22.74
C PHE A 165 13.77 0.85 22.38
N GLU A 166 14.83 0.28 22.94
CA GLU A 166 16.22 0.70 22.66
C GLU A 166 16.99 -0.30 21.79
N ASP A 167 16.74 -1.60 21.96
CA ASP A 167 17.47 -2.70 21.34
C ASP A 167 16.54 -3.84 20.86
N TYR A 168 17.12 -4.95 20.40
CA TYR A 168 16.33 -6.14 20.04
C TYR A 168 15.56 -6.73 21.22
N ALA A 169 16.09 -6.73 22.46
CA ALA A 169 15.40 -7.31 23.61
C ALA A 169 14.09 -6.53 23.89
N GLY A 170 14.16 -5.20 23.97
CA GLY A 170 12.98 -4.34 24.11
C GLY A 170 12.02 -4.47 22.94
N MET A 171 12.51 -4.57 21.69
CA MET A 171 11.64 -4.80 20.53
C MET A 171 10.87 -6.13 20.63
N ILE A 172 11.50 -7.19 21.12
CA ILE A 172 10.87 -8.50 21.34
C ILE A 172 9.82 -8.41 22.45
N GLU A 173 10.12 -7.72 23.56
CA GLU A 173 9.16 -7.51 24.64
C GLU A 173 7.90 -6.77 24.14
N VAL A 174 8.05 -5.66 23.43
CA VAL A 174 6.94 -4.91 22.81
C VAL A 174 6.13 -5.79 21.83
N LEU A 175 6.79 -6.55 20.95
CA LEU A 175 6.12 -7.43 20.00
C LEU A 175 5.36 -8.58 20.70
N VAL A 176 5.94 -9.16 21.75
CA VAL A 176 5.31 -10.24 22.53
C VAL A 176 4.15 -9.72 23.37
N GLU A 177 4.24 -8.51 23.91
CA GLU A 177 3.16 -7.87 24.67
C GLU A 177 1.98 -7.51 23.74
N LYS A 178 2.23 -6.77 22.65
CA LYS A 178 1.15 -6.19 21.82
C LYS A 178 0.56 -7.17 20.79
N LEU A 179 1.27 -8.25 20.43
CA LEU A 179 0.81 -9.26 19.45
C LEU A 179 0.61 -10.66 20.08
N GLY A 180 0.84 -10.78 21.38
CA GLY A 180 0.53 -11.98 22.17
C GLY A 180 -0.98 -12.21 22.36
N PRO A 181 -1.37 -13.30 23.06
CA PRO A 181 -2.77 -13.50 23.42
C PRO A 181 -3.23 -12.41 24.41
N PRO A 182 -4.43 -11.83 24.21
CA PRO A 182 -4.85 -10.66 24.97
C PRO A 182 -5.05 -10.95 26.47
N SER A 183 -4.93 -9.92 27.30
CA SER A 183 -5.35 -9.99 28.70
C SER A 183 -6.88 -10.11 28.83
N LEU A 184 -7.34 -10.56 30.01
CA LEU A 184 -8.79 -10.70 30.26
C LEU A 184 -9.48 -9.34 30.24
N THR A 185 -8.76 -8.28 30.62
CA THR A 185 -9.18 -6.87 30.53
C THR A 185 -9.26 -6.38 29.09
N GLU A 186 -8.29 -6.68 28.23
CA GLU A 186 -8.32 -6.37 26.79
C GLU A 186 -9.45 -7.10 26.07
N GLU A 187 -9.68 -8.39 26.33
CA GLU A 187 -10.81 -9.13 25.74
C GLU A 187 -12.16 -8.48 26.05
N VAL A 188 -12.35 -7.99 27.28
CA VAL A 188 -13.57 -7.29 27.68
C VAL A 188 -13.66 -5.92 27.00
N MET A 189 -12.58 -5.13 27.00
CA MET A 189 -12.55 -3.80 26.39
C MET A 189 -12.71 -3.85 24.85
N GLY A 190 -12.05 -4.78 24.17
CA GLY A 190 -12.20 -5.01 22.74
C GLY A 190 -13.61 -5.47 22.36
N LYS A 191 -14.27 -6.28 23.20
CA LYS A 191 -15.69 -6.64 23.02
C LYS A 191 -16.63 -5.46 23.24
N ILE A 192 -16.35 -4.57 24.19
CA ILE A 192 -17.11 -3.33 24.39
C ILE A 192 -16.96 -2.44 23.14
N ARG A 193 -15.73 -2.12 22.72
CA ARG A 193 -15.45 -1.29 21.51
C ARG A 193 -16.08 -1.85 20.24
N SER A 194 -16.01 -3.17 20.00
CA SER A 194 -16.65 -3.79 18.84
C SER A 194 -18.18 -3.87 18.93
N THR A 195 -18.77 -3.68 20.12
CA THR A 195 -20.23 -3.58 20.30
C THR A 195 -20.74 -2.19 19.91
N GLU A 196 -19.92 -1.13 20.02
CA GLU A 196 -20.28 0.24 19.63
C GLU A 196 -20.27 0.46 18.10
N ALA A 197 -19.81 -0.52 17.31
CA ALA A 197 -19.42 -0.31 15.92
C ALA A 197 -20.26 -1.04 14.84
N SER A 198 -21.39 -1.70 15.12
CA SER A 198 -22.21 -2.26 14.02
C SER A 198 -23.69 -2.61 14.31
N ASP A 199 -24.57 -2.25 13.36
CA ASP A 199 -25.97 -2.68 13.28
C ASP A 199 -26.18 -4.10 12.71
N TYR A 200 -26.87 -4.95 13.48
CA TYR A 200 -27.75 -6.07 13.08
C TYR A 200 -27.29 -7.35 12.33
N ALA A 201 -27.82 -8.47 12.89
CA ALA A 201 -28.30 -9.76 12.35
C ALA A 201 -27.42 -10.70 11.47
N GLY A 202 -27.36 -11.97 11.88
CA GLY A 202 -26.86 -13.13 11.12
C GLY A 202 -26.28 -14.24 12.02
N GLU A 203 -27.03 -15.31 12.30
CA GLU A 203 -26.69 -16.28 13.37
C GLU A 203 -25.78 -17.48 12.98
N ALA A 204 -24.83 -17.78 13.88
CA ALA A 204 -24.58 -19.12 14.44
C ALA A 204 -24.00 -20.29 13.61
N VAL A 205 -23.45 -20.13 12.40
CA VAL A 205 -22.83 -21.26 11.64
C VAL A 205 -21.28 -21.25 11.58
N GLY A 206 -20.61 -20.10 11.81
CA GLY A 206 -19.18 -19.91 11.52
C GLY A 206 -18.13 -20.41 12.53
N MET A 207 -18.51 -21.09 13.63
CA MET A 207 -17.57 -21.42 14.72
C MET A 207 -16.52 -22.50 14.41
N MET A 208 -16.60 -23.19 13.27
CA MET A 208 -15.64 -24.25 12.88
C MET A 208 -14.57 -23.80 11.87
N THR A 209 -14.74 -22.67 11.18
CA THR A 209 -13.85 -22.23 10.09
C THR A 209 -12.61 -21.45 10.56
N VAL A 210 -12.52 -21.13 11.85
CA VAL A 210 -11.42 -20.32 12.45
C VAL A 210 -10.05 -21.05 12.43
N PHE A 211 -10.02 -22.36 12.17
CA PHE A 211 -8.83 -23.20 12.34
C PHE A 211 -7.84 -23.23 11.16
N ILE A 212 -8.05 -22.50 10.05
CA ILE A 212 -7.20 -22.64 8.84
C ILE A 212 -6.55 -21.33 8.34
N SER A 213 -7.05 -20.14 8.71
CA SER A 213 -6.41 -18.86 8.34
C SER A 213 -6.80 -17.72 9.30
N PRO A 214 -5.85 -16.93 9.86
CA PRO A 214 -6.17 -15.81 10.75
C PRO A 214 -6.89 -14.60 10.12
N ALA A 215 -7.19 -14.62 8.82
CA ALA A 215 -7.54 -13.42 8.06
C ALA A 215 -9.04 -13.12 7.89
N THR A 216 -9.96 -13.96 8.40
CA THR A 216 -11.40 -13.88 8.07
C THR A 216 -12.33 -14.24 9.23
N ALA A 217 -12.62 -13.28 10.13
CA ALA A 217 -13.70 -13.40 11.14
C ALA A 217 -14.15 -12.04 11.72
N VAL A 218 -15.20 -11.42 11.14
CA VAL A 218 -15.90 -10.25 11.72
C VAL A 218 -17.42 -10.37 11.49
N SER A 219 -18.21 -9.88 12.47
CA SER A 219 -19.69 -9.84 12.56
C SER A 219 -20.38 -11.15 13.03
N ARG A 220 -21.40 -11.15 13.90
CA ARG A 220 -22.01 -10.06 14.72
C ARG A 220 -22.70 -10.64 15.98
N GLY A 221 -22.64 -9.91 17.11
CA GLY A 221 -23.77 -9.85 18.05
C GLY A 221 -23.62 -10.26 19.53
N VAL A 222 -24.73 -10.80 20.05
CA VAL A 222 -25.38 -10.37 21.31
C VAL A 222 -25.17 -11.46 22.40
N ARG A 223 -25.45 -11.39 23.72
CA ARG A 223 -25.96 -10.39 24.69
C ARG A 223 -25.01 -10.32 25.92
N TYR A 224 -25.25 -9.41 26.88
CA TYR A 224 -24.34 -9.14 28.02
C TYR A 224 -24.75 -9.78 29.36
N LEU A 225 -23.88 -9.65 30.37
CA LEU A 225 -23.82 -10.32 31.70
C LEU A 225 -23.47 -11.82 31.68
N GLY A 226 -24.08 -12.64 30.82
CA GLY A 226 -23.73 -14.07 30.74
C GLY A 226 -22.29 -14.35 30.27
N LYS A 227 -21.74 -13.46 29.42
CA LYS A 227 -20.44 -13.64 28.76
C LYS A 227 -19.22 -13.48 29.68
N PHE A 228 -19.31 -12.78 30.82
CA PHE A 228 -18.18 -12.68 31.75
C PHE A 228 -17.93 -14.02 32.45
N MET A 229 -19.02 -14.68 32.88
CA MET A 229 -18.96 -16.04 33.42
C MET A 229 -18.59 -17.08 32.35
N SER A 230 -19.00 -16.92 31.08
CA SER A 230 -18.53 -17.82 30.03
C SER A 230 -17.04 -17.65 29.74
N LEU A 231 -16.53 -16.41 29.58
CA LEU A 231 -15.09 -16.17 29.34
C LEU A 231 -14.19 -16.71 30.44
N VAL A 232 -14.57 -16.51 31.71
CA VAL A 232 -13.84 -17.08 32.86
C VAL A 232 -13.94 -18.61 32.91
N LYS A 233 -15.05 -19.20 32.42
CA LYS A 233 -15.25 -20.66 32.35
C LYS A 233 -14.59 -21.29 31.12
N ASP A 234 -14.46 -20.55 30.03
CA ASP A 234 -13.78 -20.94 28.79
C ASP A 234 -12.26 -20.89 28.97
N ARG A 235 -11.68 -19.83 29.57
CA ARG A 235 -10.27 -19.81 30.01
C ARG A 235 -9.93 -20.87 31.09
N ARG A 236 -10.94 -21.50 31.71
CA ARG A 236 -10.75 -22.66 32.61
C ARG A 236 -10.78 -24.00 31.89
N LYS A 237 -11.27 -24.09 30.64
CA LYS A 237 -11.09 -25.28 29.81
C LYS A 237 -9.61 -25.39 29.45
N GLN A 238 -9.07 -26.60 29.55
CA GLN A 238 -7.65 -26.84 29.28
C GLN A 238 -7.29 -26.45 27.83
N GLU A 239 -8.15 -26.80 26.88
CA GLU A 239 -8.08 -26.45 25.45
C GLU A 239 -7.78 -24.96 25.18
N VAL A 240 -8.41 -24.02 25.92
CA VAL A 240 -8.20 -22.57 25.70
C VAL A 240 -6.86 -22.11 26.26
N LYS A 241 -6.38 -22.74 27.35
CA LYS A 241 -5.03 -22.47 27.88
C LYS A 241 -3.96 -22.97 26.92
N ASP A 242 -4.17 -24.17 26.38
CA ASP A 242 -3.23 -24.79 25.44
C ASP A 242 -3.10 -23.93 24.17
N VAL A 243 -4.22 -23.38 23.66
CA VAL A 243 -4.23 -22.42 22.54
C VAL A 243 -3.49 -21.11 22.87
N TYR A 244 -3.64 -20.55 24.06
CA TYR A 244 -2.91 -19.32 24.44
C TYR A 244 -1.43 -19.56 24.72
N LEU A 245 -1.05 -20.74 25.21
CA LEU A 245 0.34 -21.16 25.29
C LEU A 245 0.94 -21.33 23.88
N GLU A 246 0.24 -22.00 22.98
CA GLU A 246 0.69 -22.16 21.58
C GLU A 246 0.83 -20.81 20.86
N TRP A 247 -0.12 -19.89 21.03
CA TRP A 247 -0.01 -18.52 20.50
C TRP A 247 1.21 -17.81 21.08
N THR A 248 1.38 -17.80 22.40
CA THR A 248 2.52 -17.16 23.06
C THR A 248 3.85 -17.72 22.54
N ASP A 249 3.98 -19.04 22.45
CA ASP A 249 5.17 -19.70 21.94
C ASP A 249 5.39 -19.43 20.45
N ARG A 250 4.33 -19.33 19.65
CA ARG A 250 4.40 -18.97 18.23
C ARG A 250 4.87 -17.53 18.03
N VAL A 251 4.43 -16.58 18.87
CA VAL A 251 4.86 -15.17 18.83
C VAL A 251 6.31 -15.04 19.29
N LYS A 252 6.68 -15.63 20.44
CA LYS A 252 8.08 -15.64 20.93
C LYS A 252 9.06 -16.30 19.96
N ARG A 253 8.65 -17.39 19.29
CA ARG A 253 9.44 -18.09 18.26
C ARG A 253 9.37 -17.44 16.88
N GLY A 254 8.39 -16.56 16.66
CA GLY A 254 8.26 -15.74 15.46
C GLY A 254 9.19 -14.54 15.51
N TYR A 255 9.18 -13.83 16.64
CA TYR A 255 10.02 -12.66 16.90
C TYR A 255 11.23 -13.02 17.78
N SER A 256 11.93 -14.12 17.47
CA SER A 256 13.24 -14.32 18.10
C SER A 256 14.26 -13.33 17.52
N GLU A 257 15.28 -12.97 18.29
CA GLU A 257 16.35 -12.05 17.87
C GLU A 257 16.98 -12.48 16.52
N GLU A 258 17.24 -13.78 16.34
CA GLU A 258 17.76 -14.36 15.11
C GLU A 258 16.88 -14.06 13.88
N LYS A 259 15.55 -14.05 14.06
CA LYS A 259 14.57 -13.76 13.01
C LYS A 259 14.41 -12.28 12.78
N LEU A 260 14.38 -11.47 13.84
CA LEU A 260 14.35 -10.01 13.72
C LEU A 260 15.61 -9.48 13.00
N LYS A 261 16.78 -10.07 13.23
CA LYS A 261 18.04 -9.80 12.48
C LYS A 261 17.98 -10.14 10.98
N ARG A 262 16.91 -10.75 10.48
CA ARG A 262 16.66 -10.93 9.03
C ARG A 262 15.93 -9.74 8.41
N PHE A 263 15.16 -8.99 9.20
CA PHE A 263 14.38 -7.82 8.78
C PHE A 263 14.99 -6.48 9.22
N PHE A 264 15.74 -6.46 10.31
CA PHE A 264 16.33 -5.27 10.90
C PHE A 264 17.85 -5.38 10.99
N ASP A 265 18.54 -4.24 10.91
CA ASP A 265 19.99 -4.15 11.10
C ASP A 265 20.32 -3.08 12.15
N GLU A 266 21.13 -3.44 13.15
CA GLU A 266 21.52 -2.57 14.25
C GLU A 266 22.80 -1.78 13.94
N SER A 267 23.53 -2.15 12.88
CA SER A 267 24.82 -1.55 12.53
C SER A 267 24.66 -0.04 12.24
N PRO A 268 25.45 0.84 12.87
CA PRO A 268 25.34 2.29 12.64
C PRO A 268 25.78 2.70 11.23
N GLU A 269 26.55 1.86 10.54
CA GLU A 269 27.00 2.01 9.16
C GLU A 269 26.11 1.25 8.15
N PHE A 270 24.94 0.74 8.57
CA PHE A 270 24.07 -0.03 7.67
C PHE A 270 23.60 0.82 6.48
N ASN A 271 24.05 0.43 5.29
CA ASN A 271 23.61 0.95 4.02
C ASN A 271 23.04 -0.21 3.20
N SER A 272 21.76 -0.11 2.83
CA SER A 272 21.06 -1.13 2.05
C SER A 272 21.46 -1.14 0.57
N GLY A 273 22.24 -0.16 0.09
CA GLY A 273 22.49 0.09 -1.33
C GLY A 273 21.27 0.62 -2.10
N LEU A 274 20.09 0.68 -1.47
CA LEU A 274 18.84 1.15 -2.07
C LEU A 274 18.96 2.62 -2.51
N VAL A 275 19.46 3.47 -1.62
CA VAL A 275 19.59 4.92 -1.87
C VAL A 275 20.56 5.17 -3.02
N GLU A 276 21.69 4.46 -3.06
CA GLU A 276 22.68 4.55 -4.13
C GLU A 276 22.14 4.07 -5.48
N ALA A 277 21.38 2.98 -5.49
CA ALA A 277 20.73 2.47 -6.70
C ALA A 277 19.72 3.47 -7.27
N VAL A 278 18.86 4.04 -6.42
CA VAL A 278 17.86 5.04 -6.82
C VAL A 278 18.51 6.36 -7.25
N ALA A 279 19.53 6.84 -6.53
CA ALA A 279 20.30 8.03 -6.91
C ALA A 279 21.10 7.84 -8.21
N SER A 280 21.51 6.60 -8.52
CA SER A 280 22.10 6.22 -9.82
C SER A 280 21.06 6.01 -10.93
N PHE A 281 19.79 6.35 -10.68
CA PHE A 281 18.64 6.15 -11.58
C PHE A 281 18.44 4.71 -12.07
N LYS A 282 18.98 3.72 -11.34
CA LYS A 282 18.83 2.30 -11.64
C LYS A 282 17.43 1.84 -11.22
N PRO A 283 16.74 1.01 -12.02
CA PRO A 283 15.52 0.35 -11.60
C PRO A 283 15.79 -0.57 -10.40
N VAL A 284 14.97 -0.47 -9.36
CA VAL A 284 15.07 -1.27 -8.14
C VAL A 284 13.89 -2.22 -8.04
N LEU A 285 14.16 -3.50 -7.80
CA LEU A 285 13.14 -4.53 -7.54
C LEU A 285 13.26 -5.02 -6.08
N ILE A 286 12.16 -4.94 -5.34
CA ILE A 286 12.02 -5.48 -3.99
C ILE A 286 10.99 -6.60 -4.04
N ILE A 287 11.45 -7.83 -3.77
CA ILE A 287 10.66 -9.05 -3.75
C ILE A 287 10.19 -9.29 -2.31
N LEU A 288 8.88 -9.27 -2.07
CA LEU A 288 8.28 -9.42 -0.74
C LEU A 288 7.84 -10.87 -0.48
N GLU A 289 8.28 -11.46 0.63
CA GLU A 289 7.81 -12.78 1.11
C GLU A 289 7.28 -12.71 2.55
N THR A 290 6.53 -11.66 2.88
CA THR A 290 5.92 -11.44 4.21
C THR A 290 4.42 -11.73 4.25
N ARG A 291 3.72 -11.69 3.11
CA ARG A 291 2.25 -11.78 3.04
C ARG A 291 1.71 -13.04 3.71
N GLY A 292 0.79 -12.86 4.67
CA GLY A 292 0.16 -13.98 5.38
C GLY A 292 1.05 -14.71 6.40
N THR A 293 2.24 -14.15 6.69
CA THR A 293 3.11 -14.60 7.80
C THR A 293 2.90 -13.70 9.03
N LEU A 294 3.61 -13.97 10.13
CA LEU A 294 3.65 -13.03 11.27
C LEU A 294 4.34 -11.70 10.90
N TYR A 295 5.18 -11.71 9.86
CA TYR A 295 5.97 -10.55 9.43
C TYR A 295 5.21 -9.61 8.47
N ASP A 296 3.91 -9.85 8.22
CA ASP A 296 3.06 -9.01 7.36
C ASP A 296 3.05 -7.54 7.85
N LEU A 297 3.17 -7.31 9.17
CA LEU A 297 3.24 -5.98 9.78
C LEU A 297 4.54 -5.21 9.45
N PHE A 298 5.60 -5.89 9.00
CA PHE A 298 6.83 -5.21 8.58
C PHE A 298 6.73 -4.62 7.16
N LEU A 299 5.69 -4.97 6.39
CA LEU A 299 5.45 -4.40 5.06
C LEU A 299 5.19 -2.88 5.09
N PRO A 300 4.31 -2.35 5.96
CA PRO A 300 4.26 -0.93 6.25
C PRO A 300 5.60 -0.28 6.59
N LEU A 301 6.41 -0.92 7.45
CA LEU A 301 7.67 -0.34 7.92
C LEU A 301 8.70 -0.21 6.79
N VAL A 302 8.84 -1.22 5.93
CA VAL A 302 9.77 -1.15 4.78
C VAL A 302 9.30 -0.10 3.76
N LEU A 303 7.99 0.06 3.56
CA LEU A 303 7.43 1.10 2.69
C LEU A 303 7.68 2.52 3.25
N GLN A 304 7.41 2.74 4.54
CA GLN A 304 7.65 4.04 5.17
C GLN A 304 9.14 4.42 5.15
N HIS A 305 10.02 3.49 5.52
CA HIS A 305 11.47 3.67 5.47
C HIS A 305 11.94 4.02 4.04
N LEU A 306 11.55 3.21 3.06
CA LEU A 306 11.91 3.43 1.65
C LEU A 306 11.49 4.81 1.14
N VAL A 307 10.26 5.23 1.46
CA VAL A 307 9.70 6.51 1.02
C VAL A 307 10.37 7.70 1.73
N GLU A 308 10.77 7.59 3.00
CA GLU A 308 11.56 8.65 3.65
C GLU A 308 12.95 8.81 3.04
N GLU A 309 13.63 7.70 2.74
CA GLU A 309 14.97 7.72 2.16
C GLU A 309 14.99 8.33 0.74
N ILE A 310 14.02 8.00 -0.12
CA ILE A 310 13.99 8.46 -1.53
C ILE A 310 13.09 9.69 -1.79
N GLY A 311 12.17 10.00 -0.87
CA GLY A 311 11.23 11.10 -0.99
C GLY A 311 11.83 12.46 -0.63
N TYR A 312 11.44 13.50 -1.37
CA TYR A 312 11.78 14.89 -1.09
C TYR A 312 10.63 15.60 -0.37
N ILE A 313 10.92 16.30 0.73
CA ILE A 313 9.95 17.15 1.42
C ILE A 313 10.41 18.61 1.29
N PRO A 314 9.67 19.48 0.59
CA PRO A 314 10.04 20.89 0.42
C PRO A 314 10.33 21.59 1.75
N PRO A 315 11.33 22.49 1.86
CA PRO A 315 11.71 23.15 3.10
C PRO A 315 10.56 23.76 3.89
N HIS A 316 9.57 24.35 3.21
CA HIS A 316 8.39 24.96 3.82
C HIS A 316 7.38 23.95 4.41
N ARG A 317 7.44 22.66 4.01
CA ARG A 317 6.63 21.56 4.56
C ARG A 317 7.36 20.71 5.59
N ARG A 318 8.66 20.94 5.81
CA ARG A 318 9.43 20.18 6.81
C ARG A 318 8.88 20.47 8.21
N PRO A 319 8.73 19.46 9.08
CA PRO A 319 8.41 19.70 10.48
C PRO A 319 9.45 20.65 11.07
N LYS A 320 9.01 21.83 11.54
CA LYS A 320 9.90 22.76 12.23
C LYS A 320 10.43 22.03 13.47
N LYS A 321 11.73 21.69 13.47
CA LYS A 321 12.40 21.34 14.73
C LYS A 321 12.11 22.49 15.70
N LYS A 322 11.49 22.18 16.84
CA LYS A 322 11.62 23.09 17.99
C LYS A 322 13.12 23.27 18.18
N PRO A 323 13.65 24.50 18.23
CA PRO A 323 15.07 24.68 18.52
C PRO A 323 15.33 23.94 19.83
N GLU A 324 16.32 23.06 19.83
CA GLU A 324 16.86 22.52 21.08
C GLU A 324 17.23 23.74 21.91
N GLU A 325 16.72 23.83 23.13
CA GLU A 325 17.12 24.89 24.04
C GLU A 325 18.61 24.71 24.30
N GLU A 326 19.42 25.53 23.59
CA GLU A 326 20.84 25.66 23.85
C GLU A 326 20.98 25.83 25.37
N LYS A 327 21.76 24.95 25.99
CA LYS A 327 22.07 25.00 27.43
C LYS A 327 22.71 26.35 27.71
N LYS A 328 21.90 27.36 28.01
CA LYS A 328 22.36 28.72 28.27
C LYS A 328 23.30 28.66 29.46
N GLY A 329 24.57 28.94 29.16
CA GLY A 329 25.61 28.99 30.16
C GLY A 329 25.25 30.00 31.24
N LYS A 330 25.74 29.74 32.45
CA LYS A 330 25.63 30.62 33.60
C LYS A 330 25.86 32.09 33.22
N LYS A 331 24.90 32.92 33.58
CA LYS A 331 25.17 34.25 34.12
C LYS A 331 24.27 34.47 35.31
N ASP A 332 24.90 34.75 36.45
CA ASP A 332 24.27 35.28 37.64
C ASP A 332 23.90 36.76 37.44
N GLU A 333 23.36 37.37 38.50
CA GLU A 333 22.82 38.74 38.61
C GLU A 333 21.36 38.92 38.12
N GLU A 334 20.45 39.57 38.85
CA GLU A 334 20.15 39.69 40.29
C GLU A 334 18.96 40.67 40.39
N TRP A 335 17.86 40.26 41.07
CA TRP A 335 16.73 41.10 41.51
C TRP A 335 15.89 41.72 40.36
N GLU A 336 14.60 42.01 40.51
CA GLU A 336 13.80 42.22 41.72
C GLU A 336 12.36 41.69 41.53
N SER A 337 11.62 41.54 42.64
CA SER A 337 10.25 41.03 42.63
C SER A 337 9.23 42.07 42.15
N ASP A 338 8.29 41.67 41.29
CA ASP A 338 6.94 42.24 41.35
C ASP A 338 5.87 41.22 40.95
N ALA A 339 4.66 41.39 41.52
CA ALA A 339 3.66 40.31 41.57
C ALA A 339 2.85 40.16 40.28
N LEU A 340 2.76 38.93 39.76
CA LEU A 340 1.69 38.52 38.85
C LEU A 340 0.64 37.73 39.62
N SER A 341 -0.37 38.46 40.13
CA SER A 341 -1.62 37.88 40.58
C SER A 341 -2.39 37.30 39.38
N TYR A 342 -2.85 36.06 39.49
CA TYR A 342 -3.83 35.50 38.58
C TYR A 342 -5.17 36.22 38.78
N GLU A 343 -5.63 37.00 37.81
CA GLU A 343 -7.06 37.30 37.69
C GLU A 343 -7.76 36.09 37.07
N SER A 344 -8.77 35.60 37.79
CA SER A 344 -9.56 34.42 37.41
C SER A 344 -10.55 34.74 36.30
N VAL A 345 -10.66 33.84 35.32
CA VAL A 345 -11.60 33.93 34.19
C VAL A 345 -13.04 33.64 34.66
N GLU A 346 -13.68 34.64 35.28
CA GLU A 346 -15.12 34.63 35.62
C GLU A 346 -15.75 36.01 35.39
N THR A 347 -15.73 36.51 34.14
CA THR A 347 -16.70 37.49 33.59
C THR A 347 -16.41 37.76 32.11
N ILE A 348 -17.08 37.04 31.21
CA ILE A 348 -17.42 37.56 29.88
C ILE A 348 -18.88 37.19 29.66
N GLU A 349 -19.73 38.20 29.50
CA GLU A 349 -21.16 38.03 29.31
C GLU A 349 -21.47 37.73 27.84
N GLU A 350 -22.61 37.08 27.59
CA GLU A 350 -23.03 36.58 26.27
C GLU A 350 -23.28 37.68 25.21
N GLY A 351 -23.07 38.95 25.56
CA GLY A 351 -23.19 40.13 24.70
C GLY A 351 -21.90 40.58 24.00
N ASP A 352 -20.72 40.08 24.39
CA ASP A 352 -19.42 40.48 23.81
C ASP A 352 -19.03 39.68 22.55
N LEU A 353 -19.89 38.78 22.06
CA LEU A 353 -19.70 38.10 20.79
C LEU A 353 -20.19 38.97 19.62
N PRO A 354 -19.35 39.28 18.61
CA PRO A 354 -19.76 40.10 17.48
C PRO A 354 -20.87 39.39 16.66
N PRO A 355 -21.87 40.13 16.16
CA PRO A 355 -22.98 39.54 15.42
C PRO A 355 -22.51 38.92 14.11
N VAL A 356 -22.93 37.68 13.86
CA VAL A 356 -22.62 36.94 12.63
C VAL A 356 -23.37 37.56 11.45
N THR A 357 -22.77 38.53 10.79
CA THR A 357 -23.28 39.12 9.54
C THR A 357 -22.99 38.22 8.34
N ASP A 358 -23.91 38.18 7.36
CA ASP A 358 -23.83 37.34 6.14
C ASP A 358 -22.53 37.47 5.33
N GLN A 359 -21.77 38.57 5.51
CA GLN A 359 -20.44 38.75 4.92
C GLN A 359 -19.45 37.66 5.36
N LEU A 360 -19.58 37.12 6.57
CA LEU A 360 -18.72 36.04 7.07
C LEU A 360 -19.04 34.72 6.36
N ILE A 361 -20.33 34.44 6.12
CA ILE A 361 -20.79 33.28 5.33
C ILE A 361 -20.34 33.41 3.87
N GLN A 362 -20.47 34.59 3.26
CA GLN A 362 -19.95 34.83 1.90
C GLN A 362 -18.42 34.74 1.82
N SER A 363 -17.68 35.11 2.86
CA SER A 363 -16.22 34.97 2.90
C SER A 363 -15.77 33.50 2.95
N VAL A 364 -16.55 32.63 3.60
CA VAL A 364 -16.29 31.18 3.65
C VAL A 364 -16.67 30.52 2.31
N ILE A 365 -17.86 30.83 1.76
CA ILE A 365 -18.30 30.28 0.46
C ILE A 365 -17.36 30.72 -0.68
N GLY A 366 -16.91 31.99 -0.67
CA GLY A 366 -15.93 32.49 -1.63
C GLY A 366 -14.53 31.88 -1.51
N GLN A 367 -14.18 31.32 -0.34
CA GLN A 367 -12.93 30.55 -0.16
C GLN A 367 -13.06 29.10 -0.64
N GLU A 368 -14.23 28.48 -0.56
CA GLU A 368 -14.43 27.10 -1.05
C GLU A 368 -14.41 27.00 -2.58
N GLU A 369 -14.96 27.99 -3.32
CA GLU A 369 -14.89 27.97 -4.80
C GLU A 369 -13.48 28.25 -5.34
N ALA A 370 -12.66 29.01 -4.61
CA ALA A 370 -11.28 29.35 -5.01
C ALA A 370 -10.30 28.16 -5.01
N PHE A 371 -10.61 27.07 -4.28
CA PHE A 371 -9.73 25.90 -4.15
C PHE A 371 -9.81 24.88 -5.30
N THR A 372 -10.65 25.11 -6.31
CA THR A 372 -10.81 24.20 -7.46
C THR A 372 -10.03 24.58 -8.71
N GLY A 373 -9.25 25.67 -8.65
CA GLY A 373 -8.54 26.24 -9.81
C GLY A 373 -7.10 26.70 -9.53
N SER A 374 -6.47 26.32 -8.41
CA SER A 374 -5.04 26.58 -8.24
C SER A 374 -4.25 25.68 -9.19
N GLU A 375 -3.75 26.25 -10.29
CA GLU A 375 -2.55 25.73 -10.93
C GLU A 375 -1.52 25.47 -9.82
N LEU A 376 -1.09 24.22 -9.69
CA LEU A 376 -0.01 23.87 -8.77
C LEU A 376 1.22 24.56 -9.31
N ASP A 377 1.60 25.67 -8.67
CA ASP A 377 2.86 26.36 -8.92
C ASP A 377 3.97 25.42 -8.43
N ILE A 378 4.44 24.56 -9.35
CA ILE A 378 5.47 23.57 -9.09
C ILE A 378 6.74 24.38 -8.89
N SER A 379 7.15 24.53 -7.63
CA SER A 379 8.42 25.16 -7.27
C SER A 379 9.54 24.63 -8.17
N GLU A 380 10.20 25.52 -8.91
CA GLU A 380 11.36 25.21 -9.76
C GLU A 380 12.59 24.76 -8.95
N ASP A 381 12.47 24.65 -7.63
CA ASP A 381 13.40 23.99 -6.72
C ASP A 381 13.74 22.58 -7.23
N GLU A 382 14.93 22.42 -7.81
CA GLU A 382 15.57 21.12 -7.97
C GLU A 382 15.52 20.39 -6.61
N PHE A 383 15.14 19.10 -6.62
CA PHE A 383 14.73 18.34 -5.42
C PHE A 383 15.87 18.00 -4.43
N GLU A 384 16.74 18.95 -4.07
CA GLU A 384 17.97 18.78 -3.27
C GLU A 384 18.82 17.56 -3.74
N GLY A 385 18.86 17.33 -5.05
CA GLY A 385 19.57 16.20 -5.67
C GLY A 385 18.85 14.84 -5.60
N LYS A 386 17.63 14.75 -5.03
CA LYS A 386 16.83 13.52 -5.08
C LYS A 386 16.15 13.35 -6.45
N PRO A 387 16.16 12.15 -7.06
CA PRO A 387 15.59 11.93 -8.38
C PRO A 387 14.04 11.99 -8.35
N LYS A 388 13.45 12.33 -9.51
CA LYS A 388 12.02 12.02 -9.76
C LYS A 388 11.87 10.50 -9.71
N THR A 389 10.98 9.99 -8.86
CA THR A 389 10.88 8.56 -8.58
C THR A 389 9.47 8.05 -8.78
N VAL A 390 9.33 6.94 -9.51
CA VAL A 390 8.05 6.24 -9.69
C VAL A 390 8.06 4.95 -8.89
N LEU A 391 7.12 4.84 -7.96
CA LEU A 391 6.94 3.69 -7.08
C LEU A 391 5.79 2.80 -7.58
N PHE A 392 6.11 1.57 -7.95
CA PHE A 392 5.16 0.54 -8.36
C PHE A 392 4.89 -0.39 -7.16
N LEU A 393 3.67 -0.33 -6.62
CA LEU A 393 3.21 -1.14 -5.49
C LEU A 393 2.29 -2.24 -5.96
N ASP A 394 2.81 -3.46 -6.04
CA ASP A 394 2.00 -4.64 -6.29
C ASP A 394 1.20 -5.04 -5.05
N ALA A 395 0.02 -5.63 -5.29
CA ALA A 395 -0.84 -6.21 -4.27
C ALA A 395 -1.19 -5.24 -3.12
N ALA A 396 -1.33 -3.94 -3.42
CA ALA A 396 -1.57 -2.87 -2.46
C ALA A 396 -2.87 -3.07 -1.65
N THR A 397 -3.80 -3.92 -2.12
CA THR A 397 -4.92 -4.44 -1.32
C THR A 397 -4.48 -5.00 0.04
N HIS A 398 -3.29 -5.61 0.17
CA HIS A 398 -2.85 -6.15 1.47
C HIS A 398 -2.43 -5.08 2.47
N LEU A 399 -1.99 -3.92 2.00
CA LEU A 399 -1.75 -2.76 2.87
C LEU A 399 -3.06 -2.28 3.51
N SER A 400 -4.23 -2.50 2.90
CA SER A 400 -5.52 -2.07 3.47
C SER A 400 -5.87 -2.76 4.80
N LYS A 401 -5.20 -3.85 5.17
CA LYS A 401 -5.27 -4.43 6.52
C LYS A 401 -4.75 -3.44 7.58
N PHE A 402 -3.75 -2.65 7.21
CA PHE A 402 -3.09 -1.68 8.06
C PHE A 402 -3.64 -0.28 7.74
N SER A 403 -4.81 0.04 8.33
CA SER A 403 -5.62 1.20 7.97
C SER A 403 -4.87 2.54 8.01
N GLN A 404 -3.98 2.74 8.98
CA GLN A 404 -3.22 3.98 9.15
C GLN A 404 -2.05 4.02 8.16
N SER A 405 -1.34 2.90 8.05
CA SER A 405 -0.23 2.72 7.09
C SER A 405 -0.68 2.79 5.63
N PHE A 406 -1.90 2.35 5.34
CA PHE A 406 -2.50 2.45 4.02
C PHE A 406 -2.79 3.91 3.67
N ARG A 407 -3.36 4.69 4.59
CA ARG A 407 -3.55 6.14 4.41
C ARG A 407 -2.23 6.89 4.23
N PHE A 408 -1.14 6.46 4.85
CA PHE A 408 0.20 6.96 4.49
C PHE A 408 0.51 6.67 3.02
N ALA A 409 0.34 5.43 2.55
CA ALA A 409 0.62 5.03 1.17
C ALA A 409 -0.24 5.77 0.13
N LEU A 410 -1.51 6.07 0.45
CA LEU A 410 -2.40 6.88 -0.40
C LEU A 410 -1.92 8.33 -0.58
N ASN A 411 -1.20 8.88 0.40
CA ASN A 411 -0.77 10.28 0.47
C ASN A 411 0.72 10.50 0.11
N ILE A 412 1.41 9.48 -0.42
CA ILE A 412 2.81 9.58 -0.85
C ILE A 412 3.00 10.75 -1.85
N PRO A 413 2.18 10.91 -2.91
CA PRO A 413 2.34 12.02 -3.85
C PRO A 413 2.18 13.43 -3.23
N GLU A 414 1.32 13.62 -2.24
CA GLU A 414 1.11 14.94 -1.60
C GLU A 414 2.27 15.30 -0.68
N LYS A 415 2.77 14.30 0.05
CA LYS A 415 3.87 14.48 1.01
C LYS A 415 5.23 14.61 0.30
N TYR A 416 5.42 13.91 -0.81
CA TYR A 416 6.67 13.84 -1.55
C TYR A 416 6.50 14.25 -3.03
N PRO A 417 6.69 15.53 -3.38
CA PRO A 417 6.42 16.03 -4.74
C PRO A 417 7.25 15.37 -5.84
N ASN A 418 8.44 14.85 -5.54
CA ASN A 418 9.27 14.11 -6.49
C ASN A 418 8.78 12.69 -6.78
N MET A 419 7.72 12.21 -6.10
CA MET A 419 7.21 10.85 -6.23
C MET A 419 5.86 10.78 -6.96
N SER A 420 5.76 9.82 -7.87
CA SER A 420 4.49 9.29 -8.40
C SER A 420 4.32 7.84 -7.95
N VAL A 421 3.07 7.38 -7.77
CA VAL A 421 2.78 6.00 -7.33
C VAL A 421 1.80 5.33 -8.28
N ALA A 422 2.12 4.10 -8.68
CA ALA A 422 1.23 3.21 -9.41
C ALA A 422 0.98 1.95 -8.57
N ALA A 423 -0.28 1.61 -8.29
CA ALA A 423 -0.62 0.56 -7.33
C ALA A 423 -1.66 -0.43 -7.89
N SER A 424 -1.44 -1.73 -7.70
CA SER A 424 -2.42 -2.76 -8.06
C SER A 424 -3.33 -3.12 -6.88
N PHE A 425 -4.63 -3.21 -7.18
CA PHE A 425 -5.69 -3.50 -6.22
C PHE A 425 -6.52 -4.69 -6.72
N PHE A 426 -6.42 -5.81 -6.00
CA PHE A 426 -7.31 -6.95 -6.12
C PHE A 426 -8.60 -6.64 -5.36
N THR A 427 -9.77 -6.74 -6.02
CA THR A 427 -11.07 -6.40 -5.41
C THR A 427 -11.95 -7.61 -5.11
N ASP A 428 -11.33 -8.59 -4.46
CA ASP A 428 -11.92 -9.85 -3.98
C ASP A 428 -13.14 -9.62 -3.07
N ARG A 429 -14.21 -10.39 -3.34
CA ARG A 429 -15.53 -10.38 -2.68
C ARG A 429 -15.47 -10.43 -1.14
N GLU A 430 -14.51 -11.14 -0.57
CA GLU A 430 -14.48 -11.40 0.88
C GLU A 430 -13.78 -10.31 1.71
N LYS A 431 -13.07 -9.37 1.06
CA LYS A 431 -12.03 -8.56 1.73
C LYS A 431 -12.19 -7.04 1.61
N ILE A 432 -13.37 -6.55 1.22
CA ILE A 432 -13.63 -5.11 1.05
C ILE A 432 -13.89 -4.45 2.41
N ASN A 433 -12.81 -4.00 3.05
CA ASN A 433 -12.88 -3.10 4.19
C ASN A 433 -12.97 -1.62 3.75
N GLN A 434 -13.28 -0.72 4.69
CA GLN A 434 -13.39 0.71 4.42
C GLN A 434 -12.08 1.31 3.89
N ALA A 435 -10.92 0.86 4.39
CA ALA A 435 -9.62 1.34 3.93
C ALA A 435 -9.45 1.09 2.42
N LEU A 436 -9.76 -0.12 1.93
CA LEU A 436 -9.70 -0.44 0.50
C LEU A 436 -10.66 0.42 -0.32
N GLN A 437 -11.86 0.71 0.18
CA GLN A 437 -12.81 1.62 -0.49
C GLN A 437 -12.22 3.03 -0.61
N GLU A 438 -11.65 3.58 0.46
CA GLU A 438 -10.95 4.88 0.45
C GLU A 438 -9.82 4.88 -0.59
N GLY A 439 -8.99 3.82 -0.65
CA GLY A 439 -7.88 3.72 -1.59
C GLY A 439 -8.27 3.59 -3.05
N VAL A 440 -9.31 2.79 -3.35
CA VAL A 440 -9.87 2.67 -4.71
C VAL A 440 -10.35 4.04 -5.19
N LEU A 441 -11.13 4.74 -4.36
CA LEU A 441 -11.65 6.07 -4.70
C LEU A 441 -10.52 7.10 -4.86
N GLU A 442 -9.46 7.04 -4.04
CA GLU A 442 -8.33 7.96 -4.11
C GLU A 442 -7.53 7.79 -5.40
N TYR A 443 -7.17 6.56 -5.78
CA TYR A 443 -6.45 6.29 -7.02
C TYR A 443 -7.32 6.54 -8.27
N MET A 444 -8.64 6.38 -8.17
CA MET A 444 -9.59 6.75 -9.22
C MET A 444 -9.79 8.28 -9.37
N LYS A 445 -9.18 9.16 -8.56
CA LYS A 445 -9.27 10.62 -8.78
C LYS A 445 -8.49 11.09 -10.00
N GLU A 446 -7.34 10.49 -10.28
CA GLU A 446 -6.42 10.94 -11.33
C GLU A 446 -6.50 10.07 -12.59
N ARG A 447 -6.04 8.81 -12.50
CA ARG A 447 -5.99 7.87 -13.61
C ARG A 447 -6.09 6.43 -13.10
N ALA A 448 -6.87 5.60 -13.79
CA ALA A 448 -7.00 4.19 -13.46
C ALA A 448 -7.15 3.31 -14.71
N LEU A 449 -6.63 2.09 -14.64
CA LEU A 449 -6.93 1.00 -15.57
C LEU A 449 -7.77 -0.02 -14.79
N ILE A 450 -9.04 -0.15 -15.16
CA ILE A 450 -10.04 -0.97 -14.47
C ILE A 450 -10.34 -2.16 -15.36
N PHE A 451 -9.66 -3.26 -15.08
CA PHE A 451 -9.84 -4.53 -15.76
C PHE A 451 -11.15 -5.20 -15.33
N ASP A 452 -11.46 -5.13 -14.04
CA ASP A 452 -12.75 -5.47 -13.44
C ASP A 452 -12.73 -4.94 -11.99
N LEU A 453 -13.90 -4.76 -11.39
CA LEU A 453 -14.11 -4.06 -10.13
C LEU A 453 -15.36 -4.58 -9.44
N HIS A 454 -15.23 -4.97 -8.17
CA HIS A 454 -16.37 -5.44 -7.36
C HIS A 454 -17.59 -4.51 -7.50
N PRO A 455 -18.82 -5.03 -7.75
CA PRO A 455 -20.00 -4.21 -8.03
C PRO A 455 -20.25 -3.07 -7.01
N ALA A 456 -20.11 -3.35 -5.71
CA ALA A 456 -20.21 -2.32 -4.66
C ALA A 456 -19.16 -1.19 -4.77
N LEU A 457 -17.90 -1.49 -5.15
CA LEU A 457 -16.86 -0.48 -5.37
C LEU A 457 -17.15 0.33 -6.64
N PHE A 458 -17.62 -0.33 -7.69
CA PHE A 458 -18.06 0.34 -8.91
C PHE A 458 -19.26 1.26 -8.65
N ASP A 459 -20.24 0.81 -7.86
CA ASP A 459 -21.40 1.61 -7.43
C ASP A 459 -20.97 2.83 -6.61
N MET A 460 -20.01 2.69 -5.70
CA MET A 460 -19.43 3.79 -4.92
C MET A 460 -18.67 4.79 -5.81
N ALA A 461 -17.80 4.30 -6.69
CA ALA A 461 -17.02 5.13 -7.61
C ALA A 461 -17.89 5.89 -8.63
N THR A 462 -19.05 5.32 -9.01
CA THR A 462 -20.02 5.95 -9.92
C THR A 462 -21.17 6.65 -9.21
N ALA A 463 -21.22 6.70 -7.88
CA ALA A 463 -22.37 7.19 -7.11
C ALA A 463 -22.78 8.64 -7.43
N ARG A 464 -21.82 9.49 -7.80
CA ARG A 464 -22.06 10.90 -8.16
C ARG A 464 -22.34 11.13 -9.66
N MET A 465 -22.45 10.06 -10.46
CA MET A 465 -22.68 10.17 -11.90
C MET A 465 -24.17 10.23 -12.27
N PRO A 466 -24.56 10.97 -13.32
CA PRO A 466 -25.90 10.89 -13.89
C PRO A 466 -26.26 9.45 -14.27
N VAL A 467 -27.52 9.06 -14.03
CA VAL A 467 -28.03 7.70 -14.29
C VAL A 467 -27.77 7.25 -15.74
N SER A 468 -27.86 8.15 -16.71
CA SER A 468 -27.54 7.88 -18.12
C SER A 468 -26.07 7.50 -18.34
N LYS A 469 -25.13 8.18 -17.68
CA LYS A 469 -23.70 7.84 -17.75
C LYS A 469 -23.41 6.51 -17.03
N LYS A 470 -24.06 6.26 -15.90
CA LYS A 470 -23.92 4.98 -15.18
C LYS A 470 -24.49 3.80 -16.00
N ALA A 471 -25.63 3.98 -16.65
CA ALA A 471 -26.19 2.97 -17.56
C ALA A 471 -25.28 2.71 -18.78
N TRP A 472 -24.67 3.75 -19.34
CA TRP A 472 -23.67 3.59 -20.41
C TRP A 472 -22.43 2.82 -19.94
N LEU A 473 -21.89 3.13 -18.76
CA LEU A 473 -20.76 2.37 -18.19
C LEU A 473 -21.11 0.91 -17.92
N ASN A 474 -22.30 0.61 -17.40
CA ASN A 474 -22.78 -0.76 -17.24
C ASN A 474 -22.84 -1.50 -18.59
N GLY A 475 -23.25 -0.81 -19.66
CA GLY A 475 -23.18 -1.36 -21.02
C GLY A 475 -21.75 -1.67 -21.47
N ARG A 476 -20.77 -0.82 -21.14
CA ARG A 476 -19.35 -1.09 -21.43
C ARG A 476 -18.78 -2.24 -20.60
N LEU A 477 -19.22 -2.44 -19.35
CA LEU A 477 -18.85 -3.62 -18.56
C LEU A 477 -19.43 -4.92 -19.16
N GLN A 478 -20.67 -4.89 -19.66
CA GLN A 478 -21.27 -6.03 -20.37
C GLN A 478 -20.54 -6.35 -21.69
N GLU A 479 -20.11 -5.32 -22.42
CA GLU A 479 -19.30 -5.46 -23.64
C GLU A 479 -17.91 -6.03 -23.33
N MET A 480 -17.26 -5.56 -22.25
CA MET A 480 -15.99 -6.08 -21.75
C MET A 480 -16.09 -7.56 -21.37
N GLU A 481 -17.17 -7.98 -20.71
CA GLU A 481 -17.44 -9.38 -20.39
C GLU A 481 -17.68 -10.24 -21.64
N LYS A 482 -18.37 -9.68 -22.65
CA LYS A 482 -18.55 -10.35 -23.94
C LYS A 482 -17.21 -10.59 -24.63
N ILE A 483 -16.37 -9.56 -24.71
CA ILE A 483 -15.01 -9.63 -25.31
C ILE A 483 -14.17 -10.70 -24.57
N ARG A 484 -14.26 -10.74 -23.23
CA ARG A 484 -13.63 -11.79 -22.41
C ARG A 484 -14.13 -13.19 -22.76
N SER A 485 -15.44 -13.36 -22.97
CA SER A 485 -16.02 -14.64 -23.38
C SER A 485 -15.64 -15.08 -24.81
N GLU A 486 -15.18 -14.14 -25.64
CA GLU A 486 -14.68 -14.38 -27.01
C GLU A 486 -13.16 -14.68 -27.04
N GLY A 487 -12.49 -14.70 -25.88
CA GLY A 487 -11.08 -15.07 -25.73
C GLY A 487 -10.10 -13.90 -25.81
N GLU A 488 -10.60 -12.67 -25.86
CA GLU A 488 -9.83 -11.43 -25.83
C GLU A 488 -9.79 -10.84 -24.41
N VAL A 489 -9.03 -9.75 -24.21
CA VAL A 489 -8.98 -9.03 -22.92
C VAL A 489 -9.24 -7.55 -23.15
N ALA A 490 -10.10 -6.98 -22.33
CA ALA A 490 -10.46 -5.57 -22.36
C ALA A 490 -10.46 -4.96 -20.95
N PHE A 491 -10.40 -3.63 -20.88
CA PHE A 491 -10.46 -2.87 -19.63
C PHE A 491 -11.03 -1.47 -19.86
N LEU A 492 -11.54 -0.85 -18.80
CA LEU A 492 -11.92 0.56 -18.79
C LEU A 492 -10.72 1.42 -18.35
N GLU A 493 -10.27 2.31 -19.24
CA GLU A 493 -9.38 3.41 -18.87
C GLU A 493 -10.22 4.55 -18.26
N PHE A 494 -9.92 4.94 -17.03
CA PHE A 494 -10.34 6.22 -16.45
C PHE A 494 -9.22 7.24 -16.52
N SER A 495 -9.53 8.45 -16.99
CA SER A 495 -8.64 9.62 -16.97
C SER A 495 -9.42 10.85 -16.54
N SER A 496 -8.95 11.53 -15.50
CA SER A 496 -9.54 12.80 -15.05
C SER A 496 -9.32 13.96 -16.02
N MET A 497 -8.25 13.88 -16.83
CA MET A 497 -7.79 14.91 -17.78
C MET A 497 -8.52 14.86 -19.13
N ASP A 498 -9.18 13.76 -19.46
CA ASP A 498 -9.80 13.55 -20.78
C ASP A 498 -11.25 14.09 -20.78
N GLU A 499 -11.70 14.69 -21.89
CA GLU A 499 -13.10 15.11 -22.07
C GLU A 499 -14.06 13.93 -21.84
N THR A 500 -13.73 12.79 -22.45
CA THR A 500 -14.35 11.49 -22.19
C THR A 500 -13.56 10.75 -21.13
N LYS A 501 -13.87 11.04 -19.85
CA LYS A 501 -13.19 10.44 -18.68
C LYS A 501 -13.11 8.92 -18.62
N TRP A 502 -13.88 8.21 -19.45
CA TRP A 502 -13.97 6.75 -19.49
C TRP A 502 -13.85 6.27 -20.93
N THR A 503 -12.93 5.33 -21.19
CA THR A 503 -12.71 4.72 -22.51
C THR A 503 -12.58 3.21 -22.35
N LEU A 504 -13.35 2.42 -23.11
CA LEU A 504 -13.13 0.97 -23.21
C LEU A 504 -11.94 0.73 -24.13
N ARG A 505 -11.00 -0.12 -23.69
CA ARG A 505 -9.80 -0.53 -24.44
C ARG A 505 -9.80 -2.04 -24.60
N VAL A 506 -9.41 -2.51 -25.79
CA VAL A 506 -9.23 -3.94 -26.10
C VAL A 506 -7.74 -4.20 -26.33
N VAL A 507 -7.25 -5.32 -25.81
CA VAL A 507 -5.86 -5.77 -25.95
C VAL A 507 -5.75 -6.62 -27.22
N GLU A 508 -5.76 -5.94 -28.36
CA GLU A 508 -5.71 -6.56 -29.69
C GLU A 508 -4.33 -7.13 -30.03
N LYS A 509 -4.29 -8.11 -30.95
CA LYS A 509 -3.03 -8.69 -31.47
C LYS A 509 -2.26 -7.62 -32.28
N PRO A 510 -1.01 -7.29 -31.92
CA PRO A 510 -0.23 -6.30 -32.66
C PRO A 510 0.23 -6.80 -34.03
N GLU A 511 0.43 -5.87 -34.95
CA GLU A 511 1.13 -6.14 -36.22
C GLU A 511 2.58 -6.61 -36.00
N ILE A 512 3.12 -7.37 -36.94
CA ILE A 512 4.47 -7.96 -36.86
C ILE A 512 5.55 -6.88 -36.67
N GLU A 513 5.39 -5.70 -37.27
CA GLU A 513 6.33 -4.57 -37.10
C GLU A 513 6.29 -4.00 -35.68
N ALA A 514 5.11 -3.93 -35.06
CA ALA A 514 4.96 -3.51 -33.67
C ALA A 514 5.57 -4.53 -32.70
N LEU A 515 5.36 -5.84 -32.93
CA LEU A 515 6.02 -6.90 -32.17
C LEU A 515 7.54 -6.83 -32.32
N ALA A 516 8.07 -6.63 -33.53
CA ALA A 516 9.50 -6.46 -33.76
C ALA A 516 10.08 -5.25 -33.01
N LYS A 517 9.34 -4.13 -32.95
CA LYS A 517 9.71 -2.93 -32.18
C LYS A 517 9.75 -3.20 -30.67
N ILE A 518 8.77 -3.91 -30.12
CA ILE A 518 8.72 -4.27 -28.68
C ILE A 518 9.84 -5.26 -28.35
N ARG A 519 10.01 -6.32 -29.16
CA ARG A 519 11.11 -7.29 -29.05
C ARG A 519 12.49 -6.64 -29.19
N SER A 520 12.60 -5.47 -29.84
CA SER A 520 13.85 -4.70 -29.90
C SER A 520 14.26 -4.06 -28.57
N TRP A 521 13.33 -3.85 -27.62
CA TRP A 521 13.65 -3.29 -26.31
C TRP A 521 14.63 -4.18 -25.55
N PHE A 522 14.39 -5.50 -25.57
CA PHE A 522 15.24 -6.56 -25.03
C PHE A 522 16.66 -6.61 -25.61
N ARG A 523 16.90 -5.98 -26.76
CA ARG A 523 18.22 -5.95 -27.43
C ARG A 523 19.00 -4.67 -27.19
N ARG A 524 18.40 -3.64 -26.60
CA ARG A 524 19.04 -2.35 -26.31
C ARG A 524 19.64 -2.27 -24.91
N GLY A 525 19.56 -3.35 -24.15
CA GLY A 525 20.12 -3.51 -22.81
C GLY A 525 21.47 -4.23 -22.73
N ASN A 526 22.05 -4.63 -23.89
CA ASN A 526 23.38 -5.26 -23.99
C ASN A 526 24.35 -4.32 -24.70
#